data_AF-A0A976KL32-F1
#
_entry.id   AF-A0A976KL32-F1
#
_cell.length_a   1.000
_cell.length_b   1.000
_cell.length_c   1.000
_cell.angle_alpha   90.00
_cell.angle_beta   90.00
_cell.angle_gamma   90.00
#
_symmetry.space_group_name_H-M   'P 1'
#
loop_
_entity.id
_entity.type
_entity.pdbx_description
1 polymer ?
#
loop_
_entity_poly.entity_id
_entity_poly.type
_entity_poly.pdbx_seq_one_letter_code
_entity_poly.pdbx_strand_id
1 'polypeptide(L)'
;MKESFETRVISDLQVIRDVNFPADVRFGQLLITGPPGSGKSTLIERIGGWPEEGYVDFAAKRWWTSRILALRPREIHLGLPFVGYSDSLCIIDNEWVDVSEDIRLDLKRIVIPPVKRLFFTPNWRKKFVFEFVLPSAEWVFEQRQIRARRMTHRVDENFNMALIKRQLETLWLVAMYLSHHGFRSYIREGIEGQLIDLLGYGVQGETGFDS
;
A
#
# COMPACT_ATOMS: atom_id res chain seq x y z
N MET A 1 -10.77 14.24 6.36
CA MET A 1 -9.87 13.38 7.16
C MET A 1 -8.41 13.43 6.64
N LYS A 2 -7.94 14.60 6.16
CA LYS A 2 -6.51 14.87 5.88
C LYS A 2 -5.81 15.61 7.03
N GLU A 3 -6.56 15.96 8.07
CA GLU A 3 -6.07 16.54 9.32
C GLU A 3 -5.84 15.37 10.28
N SER A 4 -4.65 15.01 10.75
CA SER A 4 -3.33 15.62 10.69
C SER A 4 -2.31 14.47 10.71
N PHE A 5 -1.84 14.03 9.55
CA PHE A 5 -0.64 13.21 9.47
C PHE A 5 0.45 14.13 8.95
N GLU A 6 1.55 14.23 9.68
CA GLU A 6 2.68 15.01 9.18
C GLU A 6 3.28 14.23 8.02
N THR A 7 3.42 14.87 6.87
CA THR A 7 4.09 14.29 5.72
C THR A 7 5.36 15.08 5.47
N ARG A 8 6.43 14.38 5.10
CA ARG A 8 7.63 15.06 4.61
C ARG A 8 8.10 14.44 3.31
N VAL A 9 8.68 15.27 2.47
CA VAL A 9 9.46 14.79 1.32
C VAL A 9 10.76 14.19 1.84
N ILE A 10 11.11 13.01 1.35
CA ILE A 10 12.34 12.32 1.74
C ILE A 10 13.50 12.90 0.94
N SER A 11 14.47 13.51 1.65
CA SER A 11 15.69 14.04 1.04
C SER A 11 16.86 13.07 1.10
N ASP A 12 16.88 12.16 2.09
CA ASP A 12 17.94 11.17 2.27
C ASP A 12 17.64 9.91 1.46
N LEU A 13 18.18 9.89 0.24
CA LEU A 13 17.85 8.91 -0.79
C LEU A 13 19.08 8.08 -1.17
N GLN A 14 18.83 6.80 -1.46
CA GLN A 14 19.74 5.93 -2.19
C GLN A 14 19.11 5.56 -3.53
N VAL A 15 19.94 5.13 -4.47
CA VAL A 15 19.49 4.60 -5.75
C VAL A 15 19.51 3.07 -5.70
N ILE A 16 18.36 2.45 -5.95
CA ILE A 16 18.28 1.01 -6.22
C ILE A 16 18.12 0.85 -7.73
N ARG A 17 19.22 0.46 -8.39
CA ARG A 17 19.40 0.50 -9.86
C ARG A 17 19.29 1.92 -10.41
N ASP A 18 18.08 2.34 -10.77
CA ASP A 18 17.79 3.64 -11.39
C ASP A 18 16.62 4.36 -10.72
N VAL A 19 16.18 3.89 -9.55
CA VAL A 19 15.03 4.46 -8.83
C VAL A 19 15.44 4.88 -7.43
N ASN A 20 15.02 6.09 -7.04
CA ASN A 20 15.29 6.65 -5.72
C ASN A 20 14.42 5.98 -4.65
N PHE A 21 15.04 5.52 -3.55
CA PHE A 21 14.40 5.01 -2.34
C PHE A 21 15.03 5.66 -1.11
N PRO A 22 14.42 5.60 0.08
CA PRO A 22 15.02 6.11 1.30
C PRO A 22 16.30 5.34 1.63
N ALA A 23 17.32 6.02 2.14
CA ALA A 23 18.66 5.47 2.31
C ALA A 23 18.77 4.22 3.22
N ASP A 24 17.75 3.95 4.05
CA ASP A 24 17.71 2.81 4.97
C ASP A 24 16.91 1.59 4.45
N VAL A 25 16.32 1.72 3.26
CA VAL A 25 15.51 0.66 2.63
C VAL A 25 16.39 -0.36 1.94
N ARG A 26 16.07 -1.65 2.11
CA ARG A 26 16.73 -2.74 1.37
C ARG A 26 15.75 -3.34 0.39
N PHE A 27 16.22 -3.65 -0.81
CA PHE A 27 15.41 -4.23 -1.89
C PHE A 27 14.53 -5.41 -1.45
N GLY A 28 15.07 -6.34 -0.65
CA GLY A 28 14.34 -7.52 -0.17
C GLY A 28 13.24 -7.25 0.87
N GLN A 29 13.13 -6.02 1.37
CA GLN A 29 12.09 -5.59 2.31
C GLN A 29 10.87 -4.99 1.61
N LEU A 30 11.03 -4.55 0.35
CA LEU A 30 10.02 -3.81 -0.40
C LEU A 30 8.78 -4.68 -0.66
N LEU A 31 7.62 -4.10 -0.43
CA LEU A 31 6.31 -4.59 -0.86
C LEU A 31 5.62 -3.41 -1.54
N ILE A 32 5.36 -3.53 -2.84
CA ILE A 32 4.83 -2.46 -3.69
C ILE A 32 3.34 -2.71 -3.91
N THR A 33 2.53 -1.68 -3.67
CA THR A 33 1.08 -1.72 -3.88
C THR A 33 0.56 -0.38 -4.41
N GLY A 34 -0.70 -0.32 -4.83
CA GLY A 34 -1.22 0.78 -5.63
C GLY A 34 -2.41 0.35 -6.51
N PRO A 35 -3.23 1.29 -7.01
CA PRO A 35 -4.37 0.94 -7.86
C PRO A 35 -3.93 0.41 -9.24
N PRO A 36 -4.83 -0.22 -10.00
CA PRO A 36 -4.59 -0.57 -11.39
C PRO A 36 -4.10 0.65 -12.19
N GLY A 37 -3.09 0.46 -13.03
CA GLY A 37 -2.57 1.53 -13.89
C GLY A 37 -1.68 2.55 -13.18
N SER A 38 -1.35 2.40 -11.89
CA SER A 38 -0.46 3.33 -11.19
C SER A 38 1.03 3.20 -11.53
N GLY A 39 1.42 2.18 -12.30
CA GLY A 39 2.82 1.95 -12.71
C GLY A 39 3.62 1.02 -11.78
N LYS A 40 2.96 0.25 -10.91
CA LYS A 40 3.62 -0.75 -10.02
C LYS A 40 4.54 -1.71 -10.77
N SER A 41 4.04 -2.36 -11.81
CA SER A 41 4.81 -3.36 -12.55
C SER A 41 6.01 -2.72 -13.25
N THR A 42 5.84 -1.51 -13.81
CA THR A 42 6.96 -0.72 -14.38
C THR A 42 8.00 -0.35 -13.32
N LEU A 43 7.57 0.04 -12.11
CA LEU A 43 8.48 0.30 -10.99
C LEU A 43 9.27 -0.97 -10.62
N ILE A 44 8.57 -2.10 -10.49
CA ILE A 44 9.16 -3.40 -10.13
C ILE A 44 10.20 -3.84 -11.16
N GLU A 45 9.87 -3.74 -12.44
CA GLU A 45 10.78 -4.07 -13.55
C GLU A 45 12.05 -3.20 -13.51
N ARG A 46 11.92 -1.88 -13.27
CA ARG A 46 13.08 -0.96 -13.20
C ARG A 46 14.02 -1.27 -12.04
N ILE A 47 13.48 -1.63 -10.88
CA ILE A 47 14.31 -2.06 -9.75
C ILE A 47 14.80 -3.52 -9.93
N GLY A 48 14.42 -4.17 -11.03
CA GLY A 48 14.77 -5.53 -11.39
C GLY A 48 14.19 -6.60 -10.51
N GLY A 49 13.03 -6.32 -9.92
CA GLY A 49 12.18 -7.34 -9.38
C GLY A 49 11.49 -8.09 -10.51
N TRP A 50 11.27 -9.39 -10.30
CA TRP A 50 10.25 -10.08 -11.06
C TRP A 50 8.88 -9.73 -10.45
N PRO A 51 7.87 -9.37 -11.27
CA PRO A 51 6.51 -9.15 -10.78
C PRO A 51 5.89 -10.51 -10.43
N GLU A 52 6.27 -11.06 -9.28
CA GLU A 52 5.41 -12.02 -8.60
C GLU A 52 4.40 -11.21 -7.80
N GLU A 53 3.13 -11.39 -8.16
CA GLU A 53 2.00 -10.86 -7.43
C GLU A 53 1.70 -11.73 -6.22
N GLY A 54 1.61 -11.10 -5.05
CA GLY A 54 1.12 -11.72 -3.83
C GLY A 54 -0.20 -11.13 -3.39
N TYR A 55 -1.04 -11.95 -2.75
CA TYR A 55 -2.21 -11.46 -2.02
C TYR A 55 -1.96 -11.58 -0.52
N VAL A 56 -2.17 -10.49 0.23
CA VAL A 56 -2.03 -10.48 1.68
C VAL A 56 -3.30 -9.95 2.32
N ASP A 57 -4.02 -10.82 3.01
CA ASP A 57 -5.19 -10.45 3.80
C ASP A 57 -4.76 -9.84 5.14
N PHE A 58 -5.05 -8.56 5.34
CA PHE A 58 -4.71 -7.82 6.55
C PHE A 58 -5.62 -8.13 7.74
N ALA A 59 -6.81 -8.70 7.52
CA ALA A 59 -7.66 -9.21 8.59
C ALA A 59 -7.23 -10.61 9.08
N ALA A 60 -6.44 -11.33 8.28
CA ALA A 60 -5.97 -12.65 8.64
C ALA A 60 -4.99 -12.63 9.81
N LYS A 61 -5.26 -13.49 10.80
CA LYS A 61 -4.36 -13.69 11.94
C LYS A 61 -2.97 -14.13 11.44
N ARG A 62 -1.93 -13.36 11.81
CA ARG A 62 -0.53 -13.64 11.47
C ARG A 62 -0.22 -13.60 9.96
N TRP A 63 -0.88 -12.74 9.19
CA TRP A 63 -0.60 -12.56 7.76
C TRP A 63 0.89 -12.33 7.43
N TRP A 64 1.66 -11.73 8.35
CA TRP A 64 3.11 -11.50 8.22
C TRP A 64 3.95 -12.78 8.18
N THR A 65 3.35 -13.93 8.50
CA THR A 65 3.94 -15.27 8.38
C THR A 65 3.42 -16.06 7.20
N SER A 66 2.60 -15.44 6.33
CA SER A 66 2.04 -16.11 5.16
C SER A 66 3.12 -16.66 4.23
N ARG A 67 2.84 -17.80 3.60
CA ARG A 67 3.77 -18.45 2.67
C ARG A 67 4.05 -17.56 1.45
N ILE A 68 3.09 -16.77 1.01
CA ILE A 68 3.26 -15.84 -0.10
C ILE A 68 4.37 -14.84 0.20
N LEU A 69 4.46 -14.28 1.41
CA LEU A 69 5.55 -13.37 1.78
C LEU A 69 6.92 -14.06 1.88
N ALA A 70 6.96 -15.39 2.03
CA ALA A 70 8.21 -16.15 1.99
C ALA A 70 8.79 -16.26 0.57
N LEU A 71 7.93 -16.22 -0.46
CA LEU A 71 8.33 -16.15 -1.87
C LEU A 71 8.89 -14.77 -2.25
N ARG A 72 8.77 -13.79 -1.36
CA ARG A 72 9.23 -12.41 -1.57
C ARG A 72 8.62 -11.77 -2.82
N PRO A 73 7.27 -11.76 -2.97
CA PRO A 73 6.62 -10.98 -4.01
C PRO A 73 7.05 -9.52 -3.90
N ARG A 74 7.16 -8.85 -5.03
CA ARG A 74 7.43 -7.40 -5.06
C ARG A 74 6.12 -6.64 -5.19
N GLU A 75 5.16 -7.14 -5.97
CA GLU A 75 3.81 -6.60 -6.03
C GLU A 75 2.92 -7.30 -5.02
N ILE A 76 2.15 -6.55 -4.24
CA ILE A 76 1.11 -7.11 -3.38
C ILE A 76 -0.24 -6.43 -3.57
N HIS A 77 -1.27 -7.27 -3.62
CA HIS A 77 -2.66 -6.90 -3.47
C HIS A 77 -3.05 -7.06 -2.01
N LEU A 78 -3.74 -6.06 -1.48
CA LEU A 78 -4.14 -6.02 -0.07
C LEU A 78 -5.59 -6.47 0.06
N GLY A 79 -5.82 -7.55 0.79
CA GLY A 79 -7.13 -7.89 1.32
C GLY A 79 -7.43 -7.00 2.51
N LEU A 80 -8.46 -6.18 2.40
CA LEU A 80 -8.81 -5.17 3.40
C LEU A 80 -10.20 -5.45 4.00
N PRO A 81 -10.35 -5.34 5.32
CA PRO A 81 -11.66 -5.50 5.97
C PRO A 81 -12.53 -4.25 5.78
N PHE A 82 -13.79 -4.43 5.45
CA PHE A 82 -14.77 -3.34 5.32
C PHE A 82 -15.95 -3.54 6.27
N VAL A 83 -16.55 -2.43 6.71
CA VAL A 83 -17.74 -2.45 7.57
C VAL A 83 -18.89 -3.11 6.81
N GLY A 84 -19.52 -4.10 7.44
CA GLY A 84 -20.62 -4.87 6.83
C GLY A 84 -20.17 -6.08 6.01
N TYR A 85 -18.88 -6.32 5.85
CA TYR A 85 -18.33 -7.45 5.09
C TYR A 85 -17.58 -8.42 6.02
N SER A 86 -17.96 -9.69 6.03
CA SER A 86 -17.26 -10.73 6.81
C SER A 86 -15.86 -11.00 6.27
N ASP A 87 -15.73 -11.03 4.94
CA ASP A 87 -14.48 -11.31 4.25
C ASP A 87 -13.74 -10.02 3.88
N SER A 88 -12.43 -10.14 3.73
CA SER A 88 -11.59 -9.05 3.22
C SER A 88 -11.76 -8.92 1.71
N LEU A 89 -11.80 -7.68 1.22
CA LEU A 89 -11.88 -7.37 -0.20
C LEU A 89 -10.61 -6.63 -0.65
N CYS A 90 -10.17 -6.89 -1.88
CA CYS A 90 -9.18 -6.06 -2.54
C CYS A 90 -9.86 -4.90 -3.28
N ILE A 91 -9.17 -3.75 -3.36
CA ILE A 91 -9.68 -2.55 -4.07
C ILE A 91 -9.87 -2.75 -5.58
N ILE A 92 -9.47 -3.90 -6.12
CA ILE A 92 -9.62 -4.30 -7.52
C ILE A 92 -10.67 -5.39 -7.72
N ASP A 93 -11.17 -6.00 -6.65
CA ASP A 93 -12.15 -7.08 -6.74
C ASP A 93 -13.48 -6.50 -7.24
N ASN A 94 -14.17 -7.23 -8.12
CA ASN A 94 -15.49 -6.81 -8.62
C ASN A 94 -16.44 -6.57 -7.45
N GLU A 95 -16.38 -7.42 -6.42
CA GLU A 95 -17.16 -7.30 -5.19
C GLU A 95 -16.91 -5.99 -4.46
N TRP A 96 -15.73 -5.37 -4.57
CA TRP A 96 -15.43 -4.05 -4.02
C TRP A 96 -15.80 -2.92 -4.99
N VAL A 97 -15.56 -3.12 -6.28
CA VAL A 97 -15.88 -2.17 -7.34
C VAL A 97 -17.39 -1.90 -7.39
N ASP A 98 -18.20 -2.95 -7.27
CA ASP A 98 -19.65 -2.92 -7.40
C ASP A 98 -20.39 -2.44 -6.12
N VAL A 99 -19.67 -2.21 -5.01
CA VAL A 99 -20.28 -1.70 -3.76
C VAL A 99 -20.59 -0.21 -3.87
N SER A 100 -21.62 0.21 -3.12
CA SER A 100 -21.93 1.62 -2.84
C SER A 100 -20.67 2.43 -2.53
N GLU A 101 -20.65 3.69 -2.97
CA GLU A 101 -19.57 4.65 -2.71
C GLU A 101 -19.24 4.81 -1.21
N ASP A 102 -20.19 4.49 -0.34
CA ASP A 102 -20.09 4.60 1.13
C ASP A 102 -19.41 3.43 1.84
N ILE A 103 -18.81 2.47 1.13
CA ILE A 103 -18.06 1.39 1.80
C ILE A 103 -16.91 1.97 2.63
N ARG A 104 -16.83 1.60 3.91
CA ARG A 104 -15.83 2.13 4.84
C ARG A 104 -14.86 1.06 5.26
N LEU A 105 -13.58 1.38 5.23
CA LEU A 105 -12.51 0.53 5.74
C LEU A 105 -12.67 0.34 7.24
N ASP A 106 -12.66 -0.91 7.70
CA ASP A 106 -12.71 -1.25 9.12
C ASP A 106 -11.29 -1.41 9.67
N LEU A 107 -10.66 -0.28 10.03
CA LEU A 107 -9.30 -0.25 10.54
C LEU A 107 -9.10 -1.12 11.79
N LYS A 108 -10.13 -1.30 12.63
CA LYS A 108 -10.03 -2.10 13.86
C LYS A 108 -9.80 -3.58 13.57
N ARG A 109 -10.17 -4.05 12.37
CA ARG A 109 -9.96 -5.44 11.93
C ARG A 109 -8.61 -5.67 11.26
N ILE A 110 -7.86 -4.62 10.92
CA ILE A 110 -6.50 -4.78 10.39
C ILE A 110 -5.60 -5.29 11.50
N VAL A 111 -5.05 -6.49 11.33
CA VAL A 111 -4.21 -7.14 12.33
C VAL A 111 -2.77 -6.63 12.19
N ILE A 112 -2.27 -5.94 13.21
CA ILE A 112 -0.89 -5.45 13.23
C ILE A 112 0.03 -6.48 13.93
N PRO A 113 1.20 -6.82 13.36
CA PRO A 113 2.18 -7.68 14.05
C PRO A 113 2.55 -7.09 15.41
N PRO A 114 2.72 -7.91 16.46
CA PRO A 114 3.13 -7.42 17.77
C PRO A 114 4.48 -6.71 17.67
N VAL A 115 4.67 -5.68 18.51
CA VAL A 115 5.99 -5.06 18.70
C VAL A 115 6.98 -6.13 19.14
N LYS A 116 8.21 -6.09 18.64
CA LYS A 116 9.27 -7.02 19.07
C LYS A 116 9.45 -6.92 20.59
N ARG A 117 9.23 -8.03 21.31
CA ARG A 117 9.37 -8.09 22.78
C ARG A 117 10.66 -8.78 23.24
N LEU A 118 11.11 -9.81 22.51
CA LEU A 118 12.26 -10.64 22.89
C LEU A 118 13.37 -10.60 21.84
N PHE A 119 14.61 -10.77 22.28
CA PHE A 119 15.80 -10.65 21.42
C PHE A 119 15.74 -11.55 20.16
N PHE A 120 15.31 -12.81 20.32
CA PHE A 120 15.23 -13.81 19.24
C PHE A 120 13.96 -13.73 18.38
N THR A 121 12.98 -12.89 18.76
CA THR A 121 11.77 -12.74 17.93
C THR A 121 12.04 -11.82 16.73
N PRO A 122 11.61 -12.19 15.51
CA PRO A 122 11.74 -11.31 14.35
C PRO A 122 10.99 -10.00 14.56
N ASN A 123 11.58 -8.88 14.15
CA ASN A 123 10.86 -7.61 14.07
C ASN A 123 10.10 -7.56 12.75
N TRP A 124 8.85 -8.05 12.76
CA TRP A 124 8.00 -8.10 11.56
C TRP A 124 7.72 -6.72 10.97
N ARG A 125 7.56 -5.68 11.80
CA ARG A 125 7.30 -4.31 11.35
C ARG A 125 8.51 -3.69 10.61
N LYS A 126 9.73 -4.03 11.01
CA LYS A 126 10.96 -3.63 10.30
C LYS A 126 11.31 -4.54 9.12
N LYS A 127 10.75 -5.75 9.06
CA LYS A 127 11.02 -6.73 8.00
C LYS A 127 10.45 -6.27 6.66
N PHE A 128 9.32 -5.59 6.68
CA PHE A 128 8.62 -5.11 5.50
C PHE A 128 8.70 -3.60 5.38
N VAL A 129 8.78 -3.12 4.16
CA VAL A 129 8.67 -1.70 3.79
C VAL A 129 7.58 -1.63 2.74
N PHE A 130 6.53 -0.88 3.02
CA PHE A 130 5.42 -0.71 2.09
C PHE A 130 5.64 0.52 1.23
N GLU A 131 5.64 0.32 -0.07
CA GLU A 131 5.69 1.40 -1.07
C GLU A 131 4.32 1.49 -1.75
N PHE A 132 3.60 2.56 -1.48
CA PHE A 132 2.31 2.84 -2.10
C PHE A 132 2.50 3.76 -3.30
N VAL A 133 2.33 3.21 -4.50
CA VAL A 133 2.41 3.95 -5.76
C VAL A 133 1.06 4.61 -6.02
N LEU A 134 0.91 5.86 -5.57
CA LEU A 134 -0.33 6.65 -5.59
C LEU A 134 -0.12 7.98 -6.34
N PRO A 135 0.00 7.95 -7.68
CA PRO A 135 -0.04 9.18 -8.49
C PRO A 135 -1.44 9.81 -8.45
N SER A 136 -1.58 10.99 -9.06
CA SER A 136 -2.88 11.68 -9.12
C SER A 136 -3.95 10.86 -9.82
N ALA A 137 -5.22 11.07 -9.44
CA ALA A 137 -6.35 10.36 -10.02
C ALA A 137 -6.47 10.59 -11.53
N GLU A 138 -6.17 11.82 -11.97
CA GLU A 138 -6.13 12.23 -13.37
C GLU A 138 -5.08 11.43 -14.15
N TRP A 139 -3.88 11.30 -13.60
CA TRP A 139 -2.81 10.53 -14.23
C TRP A 139 -3.18 9.05 -14.32
N VAL A 140 -3.71 8.45 -13.25
CA VAL A 140 -4.17 7.05 -13.27
C VAL A 140 -5.26 6.86 -14.32
N PHE A 141 -6.23 7.78 -14.38
CA PHE A 141 -7.33 7.71 -15.35
C PHE A 141 -6.80 7.71 -16.79
N GLU A 142 -5.88 8.62 -17.13
CA GLU A 142 -5.25 8.67 -18.45
C GLU A 142 -4.49 7.38 -18.78
N GLN A 143 -3.70 6.85 -17.84
CA GLN A 143 -2.98 5.59 -18.06
C GLN A 143 -3.92 4.41 -18.26
N ARG A 144 -5.01 4.33 -17.50
CA ARG A 144 -6.02 3.28 -17.64
C ARG A 144 -6.77 3.41 -18.96
N GLN A 145 -7.02 4.62 -19.46
CA GLN A 145 -7.58 4.82 -20.81
C GLN A 145 -6.65 4.30 -21.90
N ILE A 146 -5.34 4.57 -21.79
CA ILE A 146 -4.33 4.06 -22.74
C ILE A 146 -4.29 2.53 -22.71
N ARG A 147 -4.33 1.90 -21.51
CA ARG A 147 -4.33 0.44 -21.35
C ARG A 147 -5.63 -0.20 -21.85
N ALA A 148 -6.79 0.41 -21.59
CA ALA A 148 -8.10 -0.06 -22.06
C ALA A 148 -8.15 -0.15 -23.59
N ARG A 149 -7.57 0.84 -24.31
CA ARG A 149 -7.46 0.80 -25.78
C ARG A 149 -6.68 -0.40 -26.30
N ARG A 150 -5.77 -0.97 -25.50
CA ARG A 150 -4.99 -2.16 -25.84
C ARG A 150 -5.70 -3.46 -25.45
N MET A 151 -6.83 -3.38 -24.72
CA MET A 151 -7.61 -4.52 -24.22
C MET A 151 -6.77 -5.54 -23.42
N THR A 152 -5.74 -5.08 -22.73
CA THR A 152 -4.79 -5.97 -22.06
C THR A 152 -5.21 -6.37 -20.64
N HIS A 153 -6.20 -5.69 -20.04
CA HIS A 153 -6.62 -5.96 -18.66
C HIS A 153 -8.13 -5.76 -18.46
N ARG A 154 -8.82 -6.80 -17.97
CA ARG A 154 -10.28 -6.76 -17.69
C ARG A 154 -10.68 -5.69 -16.68
N VAL A 155 -9.81 -5.41 -15.71
CA VAL A 155 -10.05 -4.37 -14.70
C VAL A 155 -10.26 -2.99 -15.34
N ASP A 156 -9.77 -2.76 -16.57
CA ASP A 156 -9.89 -1.51 -17.30
C ASP A 156 -11.10 -1.46 -18.26
N GLU A 157 -12.00 -2.45 -18.22
CA GLU A 157 -13.24 -2.47 -19.05
C GLU A 157 -14.27 -1.43 -18.61
N ASN A 158 -14.39 -1.18 -17.31
CA ASN A 158 -15.30 -0.18 -16.76
C ASN A 158 -14.67 0.52 -15.56
N PHE A 159 -14.22 1.76 -15.75
CA PHE A 159 -13.69 2.60 -14.68
C PHE A 159 -14.07 4.05 -14.88
N ASN A 160 -14.18 4.78 -13.78
CA ASN A 160 -14.45 6.22 -13.79
C ASN A 160 -13.56 6.92 -12.75
N MET A 161 -13.62 8.26 -12.76
CA MET A 161 -12.82 9.07 -11.85
C MET A 161 -13.17 8.83 -10.37
N ALA A 162 -14.43 8.60 -10.04
CA ALA A 162 -14.88 8.35 -8.67
C ALA A 162 -14.28 7.06 -8.10
N LEU A 163 -14.30 5.98 -8.89
CA LEU A 163 -13.68 4.70 -8.53
C LEU A 163 -12.18 4.87 -8.26
N ILE A 164 -11.47 5.56 -9.16
CA ILE A 164 -10.02 5.77 -9.01
C ILE A 164 -9.72 6.57 -7.74
N LYS A 165 -10.48 7.65 -7.48
CA LYS A 165 -10.33 8.45 -6.27
C LYS A 165 -10.56 7.60 -5.02
N ARG A 166 -11.63 6.80 -5.00
CA ARG A 166 -11.94 5.87 -3.89
C ARG A 166 -10.81 4.85 -3.66
N GLN A 167 -10.22 4.30 -4.72
CA GLN A 167 -9.09 3.39 -4.62
C GLN A 167 -7.85 4.07 -4.03
N LEU A 168 -7.51 5.26 -4.52
CA LEU A 168 -6.37 6.05 -4.04
C LEU A 168 -6.56 6.44 -2.57
N GLU A 169 -7.73 6.95 -2.19
CA GLU A 169 -8.07 7.35 -0.82
C GLU A 169 -8.01 6.17 0.15
N THR A 170 -8.53 5.02 -0.25
CA THR A 170 -8.48 3.79 0.57
C THR A 170 -7.04 3.38 0.84
N LEU A 171 -6.19 3.36 -0.20
CA LEU A 171 -4.78 2.99 -0.04
C LEU A 171 -3.99 4.03 0.75
N TRP A 172 -4.31 5.31 0.62
CA TRP A 172 -3.73 6.38 1.42
C TRP A 172 -4.03 6.17 2.91
N LEU A 173 -5.28 5.84 3.25
CA LEU A 173 -5.69 5.56 4.62
C LEU A 173 -4.98 4.32 5.19
N VAL A 174 -4.82 3.27 4.39
CA VAL A 174 -4.05 2.08 4.78
C VAL A 174 -2.58 2.44 5.04
N ALA A 175 -1.95 3.21 4.16
CA ALA A 175 -0.56 3.63 4.33
C ALA A 175 -0.35 4.43 5.62
N MET A 176 -1.26 5.37 5.92
CA MET A 176 -1.26 6.13 7.18
C MET A 176 -1.41 5.22 8.38
N TYR A 177 -2.37 4.29 8.33
CA TYR A 177 -2.62 3.35 9.43
C TYR A 177 -1.41 2.46 9.71
N LEU A 178 -0.77 1.92 8.67
CA LEU A 178 0.45 1.14 8.80
C LEU A 178 1.60 1.96 9.39
N SER A 179 1.80 3.19 8.92
CA SER A 179 2.84 4.08 9.45
C SER A 179 2.59 4.42 10.92
N HIS A 180 1.35 4.76 11.30
CA HIS A 180 0.95 5.00 12.68
C HIS A 180 1.33 3.82 13.59
N HIS A 181 1.20 2.61 13.07
CA HIS A 181 1.55 1.38 13.78
C HIS A 181 3.02 0.95 13.63
N GLY A 182 3.90 1.83 13.15
CA GLY A 182 5.35 1.64 13.17
C GLY A 182 5.88 0.76 12.04
N PHE A 183 5.13 0.59 10.95
CA PHE A 183 5.69 0.14 9.69
C PHE A 183 6.38 1.30 8.98
N ARG A 184 7.36 0.99 8.14
CA ARG A 184 7.85 1.94 7.14
C ARG A 184 6.88 1.91 5.96
N SER A 185 6.21 3.02 5.70
CA SER A 185 5.23 3.16 4.64
C SER A 185 5.46 4.48 3.92
N TYR A 186 5.68 4.39 2.61
CA TYR A 186 6.00 5.54 1.76
C TYR A 186 4.96 5.71 0.67
N ILE A 187 4.64 6.95 0.33
CA ILE A 187 3.82 7.29 -0.83
C ILE A 187 4.74 7.74 -1.95
N ARG A 188 4.55 7.17 -3.14
CA ARG A 188 5.25 7.55 -4.37
C ARG A 188 4.26 8.07 -5.41
N GLU A 189 4.44 9.30 -5.85
CA GLU A 189 3.61 9.96 -6.87
C GLU A 189 4.08 9.62 -8.30
N GLY A 190 4.31 8.33 -8.58
CA GLY A 190 4.89 7.85 -9.84
C GLY A 190 6.40 7.61 -9.77
N ILE A 191 6.97 6.95 -10.78
CA ILE A 191 8.35 6.40 -10.72
C ILE A 191 9.40 7.48 -10.42
N GLU A 192 9.33 8.60 -11.15
CA GLU A 192 10.19 9.79 -10.97
C GLU A 192 9.56 10.83 -10.02
N GLY A 193 8.41 10.49 -9.43
CA GLY A 193 7.65 11.39 -8.57
C GLY A 193 8.28 11.58 -7.20
N GLN A 194 7.69 12.49 -6.43
CA GLN A 194 8.13 12.70 -5.05
C GLN A 194 7.92 11.45 -4.21
N LEU A 195 8.87 11.20 -3.33
CA LEU A 195 8.78 10.16 -2.31
C LEU A 195 8.45 10.81 -0.97
N ILE A 196 7.31 10.42 -0.42
CA ILE A 196 6.72 11.03 0.77
C ILE A 196 6.76 10.01 1.91
N ASP A 197 7.33 10.44 3.03
CA ASP A 197 7.27 9.74 4.31
C ASP A 197 6.01 10.17 5.05
N LEU A 198 5.25 9.19 5.53
CA LEU A 198 4.11 9.42 6.41
C LEU A 198 4.65 9.43 7.83
N LEU A 199 4.94 10.60 8.38
CA LEU A 199 5.34 10.71 9.77
C LEU A 199 4.11 10.45 10.64
N GLY A 200 4.04 9.25 11.22
CA GLY A 200 3.14 9.02 12.35
C GLY A 200 3.49 10.01 13.45
N TYR A 201 2.48 10.54 14.15
CA TYR A 201 2.73 11.31 15.38
C TYR A 201 3.74 10.55 16.24
N GLY A 202 4.88 11.19 16.48
CA GLY A 202 5.91 10.66 17.35
C GLY A 202 5.30 10.31 18.70
N VAL A 203 5.67 9.14 19.22
CA VAL A 203 5.39 8.76 20.61
C VAL A 203 6.07 9.79 21.52
N GLN A 204 5.34 10.85 21.84
CA GLN A 204 5.50 11.64 23.05
C GLN A 204 4.16 11.57 23.78
N GLY A 205 4.11 10.76 24.84
CA GLY A 205 3.10 10.86 25.91
C GLY A 205 1.64 10.61 25.53
N GLU A 206 1.09 9.55 26.11
CA GLU A 206 -0.31 9.48 26.54
C GLU A 206 -1.42 9.37 25.45
N THR A 207 -1.98 8.14 25.39
CA THR A 207 -3.41 7.83 25.23
C THR A 207 -4.26 8.74 24.33
N GLY A 208 -4.49 8.29 23.09
CA GLY A 208 -5.45 8.92 22.18
C GLY A 208 -6.09 7.98 21.15
N PHE A 209 -6.00 6.66 21.35
CA PHE A 209 -6.82 5.67 20.63
C PHE A 209 -7.40 4.72 21.67
N ASP A 210 -8.39 5.20 22.42
CA ASP A 210 -9.13 4.36 23.34
C ASP A 210 -10.05 3.40 22.56
N SER A 211 -9.83 2.11 22.84
CA SER A 211 -10.76 0.96 22.78
C SER A 211 -11.77 0.85 21.63
#